data_AF-A0A2M8LVL4-F1
#
_entry.id   AF-A0A2M8LVL4-F1
#
_cell.length_a   1.000
_cell.length_b   1.000
_cell.length_c   1.000
_cell.angle_alpha   90.00
_cell.angle_beta   90.00
_cell.angle_gamma   90.00
#
_symmetry.space_group_name_H-M   'P 1'
#
loop_
_entity.id
_entity.type
_entity.pdbx_description
1 polymer ?
#
loop_
_entity_poly.entity_id
_entity_poly.type
_entity_poly.pdbx_seq_one_letter_code
_entity_poly.pdbx_strand_id
1 'polypeptide(L)'
;MQWFALDMLAMLAVDSARPDEALRIADELLSRSRVPPRVALLARMRRGRALAAMGDGRRALASLGAARSGLLESVGPRDPAWTWWADEREVTGHLGQALIDLGDPGKAVPHLRYAHARALDQQSGEEGRSAMHYRVELLRGCTAVRAWAEVEEELQALSPLLGTIGSGRNRRMLRGALRSLARTSGVPSRISALAAETARAAAG
;
A
#
# COMPACT_ATOMS: atom_id res chain seq x y z
N MET A 1 -11.78 0.21 -21.48
CA MET A 1 -12.20 1.23 -20.48
C MET A 1 -12.88 0.63 -19.24
N GLN A 2 -13.80 -0.33 -19.36
CA GLN A 2 -14.50 -0.88 -18.18
C GLN A 2 -13.57 -1.51 -17.12
N TRP A 3 -12.58 -2.32 -17.52
CA TRP A 3 -11.63 -2.93 -16.57
C TRP A 3 -10.80 -1.91 -15.80
N PHE A 4 -10.37 -0.86 -16.49
CA PHE A 4 -9.64 0.25 -15.85
C PHE A 4 -10.51 0.91 -14.78
N ALA A 5 -11.76 1.27 -15.12
CA ALA A 5 -12.68 1.90 -14.17
C ALA A 5 -12.95 1.01 -12.95
N LEU A 6 -13.17 -0.30 -13.14
CA LEU A 6 -13.39 -1.23 -12.04
C LEU A 6 -12.15 -1.42 -11.16
N ASP A 7 -10.95 -1.52 -11.72
CA ASP A 7 -9.72 -1.58 -10.91
C ASP A 7 -9.52 -0.28 -10.10
N MET A 8 -9.72 0.89 -10.72
CA MET A 8 -9.61 2.18 -10.01
C MET A 8 -10.65 2.30 -8.88
N LEU A 9 -11.89 1.87 -9.10
CA LEU A 9 -12.92 1.86 -8.07
C LEU A 9 -12.58 0.89 -6.93
N ALA A 10 -12.09 -0.31 -7.24
CA ALA A 10 -11.67 -1.27 -6.24
C ALA A 10 -10.47 -0.76 -5.42
N MET A 11 -9.48 -0.14 -6.07
CA MET A 11 -8.36 0.53 -5.41
C MET A 11 -8.85 1.62 -4.45
N LEU A 12 -9.70 2.53 -4.94
CA LEU A 12 -10.25 3.61 -4.12
C LEU A 12 -11.07 3.09 -2.93
N ALA A 13 -11.82 2.00 -3.12
CA ALA A 13 -12.58 1.36 -2.05
C ALA A 13 -11.66 0.78 -0.97
N VAL A 14 -10.55 0.13 -1.32
CA VAL A 14 -9.51 -0.29 -0.36
C VAL A 14 -8.98 0.91 0.43
N ASP A 15 -8.60 2.00 -0.26
CA ASP A 15 -7.97 3.16 0.40
C ASP A 15 -8.95 4.01 1.23
N SER A 16 -10.24 3.89 0.93
CA SER A 16 -11.32 4.60 1.63
C SER A 16 -11.95 3.76 2.75
N ALA A 17 -11.31 2.65 3.15
CA ALA A 17 -11.80 1.75 4.17
C ALA A 17 -13.22 1.18 3.89
N ARG A 18 -13.49 0.85 2.62
CA ARG A 18 -14.71 0.17 2.14
C ARG A 18 -14.35 -1.23 1.60
N PRO A 19 -13.88 -2.16 2.47
CA PRO A 19 -13.32 -3.43 2.01
C PRO A 19 -14.36 -4.36 1.38
N ASP A 20 -15.62 -4.29 1.80
CA ASP A 20 -16.75 -5.02 1.23
C ASP A 20 -16.99 -4.63 -0.24
N GLU A 21 -16.97 -3.33 -0.55
CA GLU A 21 -17.12 -2.83 -1.92
C GLU A 21 -15.92 -3.25 -2.79
N ALA A 22 -14.70 -3.11 -2.26
CA ALA A 22 -13.49 -3.54 -2.95
C ALA A 22 -13.52 -5.04 -3.27
N LEU A 23 -13.94 -5.87 -2.31
CA LEU A 23 -14.05 -7.32 -2.48
C LEU A 23 -15.08 -7.66 -3.56
N ARG A 24 -16.27 -7.04 -3.51
CA ARG A 24 -17.34 -7.26 -4.50
C ARG A 24 -16.88 -6.93 -5.91
N ILE A 25 -16.21 -5.78 -6.11
CA ILE A 25 -15.72 -5.38 -7.43
C ILE A 25 -14.61 -6.31 -7.92
N ALA A 26 -13.69 -6.71 -7.02
CA ALA A 26 -12.61 -7.61 -7.38
C ALA A 26 -13.12 -9.02 -7.74
N ASP A 27 -14.09 -9.55 -7.00
CA ASP A 27 -14.73 -10.84 -7.30
C ASP A 27 -15.51 -10.77 -8.63
N GLU A 28 -16.21 -9.67 -8.92
CA GLU A 28 -16.87 -9.43 -10.21
C GLU A 28 -15.86 -9.41 -11.37
N LEU A 29 -14.71 -8.74 -11.20
CA LEU A 29 -13.66 -8.77 -12.20
C LEU A 29 -13.15 -10.19 -12.42
N LEU A 30 -12.92 -10.95 -11.36
CA LEU A 30 -12.37 -12.30 -11.43
C LEU A 30 -13.36 -13.36 -11.94
N SER A 31 -14.68 -13.11 -11.84
CA SER A 31 -15.70 -14.02 -12.36
C SER A 31 -15.94 -13.88 -13.87
N ARG A 32 -15.42 -12.82 -14.51
CA ARG A 32 -15.59 -12.59 -15.94
C ARG A 32 -14.73 -13.54 -16.77
N SER A 33 -15.30 -14.06 -17.85
CA SER A 33 -14.54 -14.83 -18.84
C SER A 33 -13.54 -13.94 -19.58
N ARG A 34 -12.36 -14.48 -19.92
CA ARG A 34 -11.34 -13.85 -20.79
C ARG A 34 -10.77 -12.52 -20.28
N VAL A 35 -10.71 -12.32 -18.96
CA VAL A 35 -10.00 -11.17 -18.37
C VAL A 35 -8.50 -11.29 -18.67
N PRO A 36 -7.85 -10.21 -19.16
CA PRO A 36 -6.41 -10.23 -19.40
C PRO A 36 -5.64 -10.59 -18.11
N PRO A 37 -4.56 -11.38 -18.21
CA PRO A 37 -3.80 -11.83 -17.04
C PRO A 37 -3.39 -10.72 -16.09
N ARG A 38 -2.92 -9.57 -16.60
CA ARG A 38 -2.50 -8.44 -15.77
C ARG A 38 -3.68 -7.73 -15.10
N VAL A 39 -4.85 -7.70 -15.74
CA VAL A 39 -6.09 -7.21 -15.09
C VAL A 39 -6.53 -8.15 -13.97
N ALA A 40 -6.45 -9.47 -14.17
CA ALA A 40 -6.76 -10.45 -13.14
C ALA A 40 -5.77 -10.37 -11.96
N LEU A 41 -4.48 -10.11 -12.23
CA LEU A 41 -3.48 -9.83 -11.21
C LEU A 41 -3.88 -8.63 -10.35
N LEU A 42 -4.26 -7.51 -10.97
CA LEU A 42 -4.70 -6.32 -10.24
C LEU A 42 -5.92 -6.61 -9.36
N ALA A 43 -6.94 -7.28 -9.93
CA ALA A 43 -8.12 -7.68 -9.17
C ALA A 43 -7.76 -8.57 -7.96
N ARG A 44 -6.81 -9.52 -8.11
CA ARG A 44 -6.32 -10.35 -7.01
C ARG A 44 -5.61 -9.55 -5.91
N MET A 45 -4.86 -8.50 -6.28
CA MET A 45 -4.26 -7.58 -5.30
C MET A 45 -5.33 -6.83 -4.51
N ARG A 46 -6.36 -6.29 -5.19
CA ARG A 46 -7.48 -5.60 -4.53
C ARG A 46 -8.25 -6.53 -3.61
N ARG A 47 -8.57 -7.73 -4.08
CA ARG A 47 -9.21 -8.78 -3.30
C ARG A 47 -8.40 -9.15 -2.06
N GLY A 48 -7.10 -9.35 -2.22
CA GLY A 48 -6.20 -9.66 -1.10
C GLY A 48 -6.19 -8.58 -0.03
N ARG A 49 -6.12 -7.31 -0.44
CA ARG A 49 -6.19 -6.15 0.47
C ARG A 49 -7.54 -6.04 1.18
N ALA A 50 -8.64 -6.21 0.46
CA ALA A 50 -9.98 -6.18 1.03
C ALA A 50 -10.18 -7.27 2.09
N LEU A 51 -9.78 -8.51 1.78
CA LEU A 51 -9.86 -9.64 2.70
C LEU A 51 -8.97 -9.43 3.94
N ALA A 52 -7.77 -8.88 3.76
CA ALA A 52 -6.88 -8.56 4.87
C ALA A 52 -7.50 -7.51 5.82
N ALA A 53 -8.07 -6.44 5.28
CA ALA A 53 -8.76 -5.42 6.06
C ALA A 53 -10.00 -5.96 6.81
N MET A 54 -10.58 -7.07 6.34
CA MET A 54 -11.67 -7.79 7.01
C MET A 54 -11.20 -8.90 7.97
N GLY A 55 -9.88 -9.12 8.10
CA GLY A 55 -9.31 -10.16 8.97
C GLY A 55 -9.26 -11.57 8.37
N ASP A 56 -9.64 -11.77 7.10
CA ASP A 56 -9.59 -13.08 6.43
C ASP A 56 -8.19 -13.36 5.87
N GLY A 57 -7.24 -13.63 6.78
CA GLY A 57 -5.83 -13.81 6.44
C GLY A 57 -5.56 -14.94 5.44
N ARG A 58 -6.25 -16.07 5.58
CA ARG A 58 -6.05 -17.22 4.68
C ARG A 58 -6.41 -16.84 3.24
N ARG A 59 -7.59 -16.27 3.01
CA ARG A 59 -8.01 -15.91 1.64
C ARG A 59 -7.24 -14.69 1.12
N ALA A 60 -6.86 -13.75 2.00
CA ALA A 60 -6.03 -12.62 1.63
C ALA A 60 -4.68 -13.05 1.06
N LEU A 61 -3.92 -13.86 1.81
CA LEU A 61 -2.60 -14.34 1.41
C LEU A 61 -2.66 -15.26 0.19
N ALA A 62 -3.71 -16.09 0.09
CA ALA A 62 -3.92 -16.89 -1.12
C ALA A 62 -4.15 -16.02 -2.37
N SER A 63 -4.94 -14.95 -2.24
CA SER A 63 -5.19 -14.01 -3.34
C SER A 63 -3.92 -13.28 -3.78
N LEU A 64 -3.10 -12.82 -2.82
CA LEU A 64 -1.83 -12.14 -3.10
C LEU A 64 -0.78 -13.10 -3.66
N GLY A 65 -0.72 -14.34 -3.18
CA GLY A 65 0.11 -15.39 -3.76
C GLY A 65 -0.24 -15.65 -5.23
N ALA A 66 -1.53 -15.73 -5.55
CA ALA A 66 -1.99 -15.88 -6.93
C ALA A 66 -1.71 -14.63 -7.79
N ALA A 67 -1.73 -13.42 -7.23
CA ALA A 67 -1.28 -12.22 -7.93
C ALA A 67 0.21 -12.30 -8.28
N ARG A 68 1.05 -12.76 -7.34
CA ARG A 68 2.49 -12.94 -7.53
C ARG A 68 2.82 -13.99 -8.58
N SER A 69 2.19 -15.17 -8.51
CA SER A 69 2.34 -16.21 -9.54
C SER A 69 1.89 -15.70 -10.90
N GLY A 70 0.75 -14.99 -10.94
CA GLY A 70 0.25 -14.37 -12.15
C GLY A 70 1.25 -13.39 -12.77
N LEU A 71 2.04 -12.67 -11.98
CA LEU A 71 3.01 -11.70 -12.51
C LEU A 71 4.01 -12.35 -13.47
N LEU A 72 4.54 -13.52 -13.09
CA LEU A 72 5.51 -14.29 -13.87
C LEU A 72 4.92 -14.79 -15.20
N GLU A 73 3.61 -15.01 -15.23
CA GLU A 73 2.86 -15.49 -16.40
C GLU A 73 2.19 -14.35 -17.20
N SER A 74 2.20 -13.11 -16.67
CA SER A 74 1.31 -12.02 -17.11
C SER A 74 1.89 -11.07 -18.14
N VAL A 75 3.12 -11.22 -18.65
CA VAL A 75 3.61 -10.34 -19.73
C VAL A 75 3.16 -10.91 -21.06
N GLY A 76 1.91 -10.61 -21.45
CA GLY A 76 1.33 -11.05 -22.71
C GLY A 76 0.89 -9.89 -23.61
N PRO A 77 0.81 -10.09 -24.94
CA PRO A 77 0.40 -9.05 -25.90
C PRO A 77 -1.07 -8.61 -25.75
N ARG A 78 -1.85 -9.26 -24.88
CA ARG A 78 -3.27 -8.96 -24.61
C ARG A 78 -3.46 -8.04 -23.41
N ASP A 79 -2.40 -7.71 -22.69
CA ASP A 79 -2.51 -6.86 -21.50
C ASP A 79 -2.68 -5.39 -21.91
N PRO A 80 -3.68 -4.69 -21.35
CA PRO A 80 -3.87 -3.29 -21.66
C PRO A 80 -2.66 -2.45 -21.24
N ALA A 81 -2.26 -1.51 -22.09
CA ALA A 81 -1.09 -0.65 -21.84
C ALA A 81 -1.14 0.05 -20.47
N TRP A 82 -2.32 0.47 -20.00
CA TRP A 82 -2.50 1.15 -18.70
C TRP A 82 -2.10 0.29 -17.48
N THR A 83 -1.87 -1.01 -17.66
CA THR A 83 -1.42 -1.91 -16.60
C THR A 83 0.10 -1.93 -16.40
N TRP A 84 0.86 -1.11 -17.14
CA TRP A 84 2.34 -1.09 -17.15
C TRP A 84 3.00 -0.99 -15.75
N TRP A 85 2.34 -0.35 -14.79
CA TRP A 85 2.83 -0.16 -13.42
C TRP A 85 2.69 -1.42 -12.55
N ALA A 86 1.97 -2.45 -13.01
CA ALA A 86 1.77 -3.69 -12.27
C ALA A 86 3.01 -4.59 -12.37
N ASP A 87 3.88 -4.47 -11.38
CA ASP A 87 5.18 -5.14 -11.28
C ASP A 87 5.37 -5.86 -9.93
N GLU A 88 6.57 -6.42 -9.72
CA GLU A 88 6.90 -7.15 -8.48
C GLU A 88 6.89 -6.23 -7.26
N ARG A 89 7.29 -4.97 -7.43
CA ARG A 89 7.27 -3.97 -6.36
C ARG A 89 5.85 -3.76 -5.86
N GLU A 90 4.90 -3.55 -6.76
CA GLU A 90 3.49 -3.33 -6.40
C GLU A 90 2.88 -4.54 -5.69
N VAL A 91 3.09 -5.75 -6.21
CA VAL A 91 2.58 -6.97 -5.56
C VAL A 91 3.18 -7.13 -4.16
N THR A 92 4.49 -6.91 -4.02
CA THR A 92 5.20 -7.04 -2.74
C THR A 92 4.76 -5.98 -1.74
N GLY A 93 4.60 -4.74 -2.18
CA GLY A 93 4.13 -3.64 -1.35
C GLY A 93 2.70 -3.86 -0.85
N HIS A 94 1.82 -4.42 -1.68
CA HIS A 94 0.47 -4.80 -1.28
C HIS A 94 0.44 -5.98 -0.31
N LEU A 95 1.36 -6.94 -0.43
CA LEU A 95 1.54 -8.02 0.56
C LEU A 95 1.97 -7.45 1.92
N GLY A 96 2.94 -6.54 1.95
CA GLY A 96 3.35 -5.86 3.17
C GLY A 96 2.18 -5.15 3.86
N GLN A 97 1.39 -4.40 3.11
CA GLN A 97 0.20 -3.73 3.63
C GLN A 97 -0.85 -4.71 4.18
N ALA A 98 -1.12 -5.80 3.46
CA ALA A 98 -2.04 -6.83 3.95
C ALA A 98 -1.56 -7.46 5.27
N LEU A 99 -0.25 -7.69 5.42
CA LEU A 99 0.32 -8.22 6.66
C LEU A 99 0.19 -7.22 7.83
N ILE A 100 0.30 -5.91 7.59
CA ILE A 100 -0.03 -4.89 8.60
C ILE A 100 -1.50 -5.02 9.03
N ASP A 101 -2.41 -5.06 8.04
CA ASP A 101 -3.85 -5.10 8.30
C ASP A 101 -4.27 -6.40 9.03
N LEU A 102 -3.52 -7.50 8.83
CA LEU A 102 -3.68 -8.78 9.53
C LEU A 102 -3.00 -8.86 10.90
N GLY A 103 -2.31 -7.81 11.34
CA GLY A 103 -1.64 -7.79 12.65
C GLY A 103 -0.28 -8.50 12.69
N ASP A 104 0.35 -8.73 11.53
CA ASP A 104 1.68 -9.34 11.38
C ASP A 104 2.77 -8.31 10.92
N PRO A 105 2.97 -7.18 11.64
CA PRO A 105 3.85 -6.11 11.17
C PRO A 105 5.32 -6.52 11.05
N GLY A 106 5.77 -7.49 11.86
CA GLY A 106 7.13 -8.04 11.76
C GLY A 106 7.41 -8.71 10.41
N LYS A 107 6.41 -9.39 9.83
CA LYS A 107 6.51 -9.96 8.48
C LYS A 107 6.31 -8.91 7.39
N ALA A 108 5.53 -7.86 7.68
CA ALA A 108 5.26 -6.79 6.74
C ALA A 108 6.49 -5.94 6.41
N VAL A 109 7.28 -5.56 7.42
CA VAL A 109 8.37 -4.59 7.30
C VAL A 109 9.38 -4.95 6.20
N PRO A 110 9.91 -6.19 6.10
CA PRO A 110 10.83 -6.56 5.02
C PRO A 110 10.24 -6.35 3.60
N HIS A 111 8.96 -6.67 3.41
CA HIS A 111 8.28 -6.48 2.12
C HIS A 111 8.10 -5.00 1.78
N LEU A 112 7.74 -4.19 2.76
CA LEU A 112 7.59 -2.74 2.59
C LEU A 112 8.95 -2.07 2.31
N ARG A 113 10.03 -2.52 2.95
CA ARG A 113 11.40 -2.03 2.70
C ARG A 113 11.84 -2.34 1.27
N TYR A 114 11.59 -3.58 0.81
CA TYR A 114 11.86 -3.97 -0.57
C TYR A 114 11.08 -3.08 -1.55
N ALA A 115 9.77 -2.91 -1.35
CA ALA A 115 8.95 -2.11 -2.24
C ALA A 115 9.38 -0.64 -2.28
N HIS A 116 9.75 -0.08 -1.12
CA HIS A 116 10.28 1.27 -1.01
C HIS A 116 11.61 1.45 -1.75
N ALA A 117 12.59 0.58 -1.51
CA ALA A 117 13.89 0.64 -2.18
C ALA A 117 13.73 0.59 -3.70
N ARG A 118 12.89 -0.33 -4.21
CA ARG A 118 12.63 -0.46 -5.65
C ARG A 118 11.87 0.73 -6.24
N ALA A 119 11.11 1.47 -5.42
CA ALA A 119 10.48 2.71 -5.84
C ALA A 119 11.48 3.87 -5.99
N LEU A 120 12.63 3.83 -5.31
CA LEU A 120 13.69 4.83 -5.41
C LEU A 120 14.66 4.56 -6.57
N ASP A 121 14.89 3.30 -6.91
CA ASP A 121 15.81 2.89 -7.99
C ASP A 121 15.27 3.24 -9.38
N GLN A 122 13.95 3.31 -9.53
CA GLN A 122 13.32 3.79 -10.76
C GLN A 122 13.43 5.34 -10.74
N GLN A 123 14.04 5.93 -11.77
CA GLN A 123 14.27 7.38 -11.88
C GLN A 123 13.28 8.03 -12.85
N SER A 124 12.02 8.21 -12.47
CA SER A 124 10.99 8.89 -13.26
C SER A 124 10.01 9.66 -12.35
N GLY A 125 9.74 10.92 -12.68
CA GLY A 125 9.07 11.90 -11.81
C GLY A 125 7.66 11.59 -11.29
N GLU A 126 7.00 10.51 -11.74
CA GLU A 126 5.74 10.01 -11.15
C GLU A 126 5.97 9.12 -9.90
N GLU A 127 7.19 8.61 -9.68
CA GLU A 127 7.56 7.61 -8.68
C GLU A 127 7.73 8.15 -7.26
N GLY A 128 7.91 9.47 -7.11
CA GLY A 128 7.91 10.12 -5.79
C GLY A 128 6.62 9.86 -5.00
N ARG A 129 5.49 9.64 -5.69
CA ARG A 129 4.21 9.29 -5.06
C ARG A 129 4.20 7.87 -4.52
N SER A 130 4.77 6.90 -5.26
CA SER A 130 4.86 5.50 -4.86
C SER A 130 5.90 5.31 -3.75
N ALA A 131 7.05 5.96 -3.84
CA ALA A 131 8.05 5.98 -2.76
C ALA A 131 7.47 6.57 -1.47
N MET A 132 6.71 7.67 -1.57
CA MET A 132 6.04 8.24 -0.41
C MET A 132 4.97 7.30 0.17
N HIS A 133 4.20 6.62 -0.69
CA HIS A 133 3.22 5.62 -0.25
C HIS A 133 3.89 4.54 0.61
N TYR A 134 4.98 3.94 0.11
CA TYR A 134 5.69 2.89 0.84
C TYR A 134 6.39 3.41 2.10
N ARG A 135 6.90 4.64 2.09
CA ARG A 135 7.43 5.30 3.30
C ARG A 135 6.37 5.46 4.39
N VAL A 136 5.15 5.87 4.06
CA VAL A 136 4.07 5.96 5.05
C VAL A 136 3.68 4.59 5.60
N GLU A 137 3.68 3.55 4.76
CA GLU A 137 3.44 2.18 5.22
C GLU A 137 4.59 1.64 6.09
N LEU A 138 5.85 2.00 5.78
CA LEU A 138 6.99 1.71 6.62
C LEU A 138 6.88 2.38 7.98
N LEU A 139 6.47 3.66 8.04
CA LEU A 139 6.19 4.33 9.30
C LEU A 139 5.15 3.57 10.14
N ARG A 140 4.07 3.07 9.52
CA ARG A 140 3.07 2.22 10.20
C ARG A 140 3.69 0.92 10.72
N GLY A 141 4.44 0.21 9.86
CA GLY A 141 5.08 -1.05 10.22
C GLY A 141 6.09 -0.92 11.34
N CYS A 142 7.04 0.01 11.21
CA CYS A 142 8.07 0.30 12.21
C CYS A 142 7.45 0.75 13.54
N THR A 143 6.39 1.56 13.51
CA THR A 143 5.63 1.93 14.71
C THR A 143 5.05 0.71 15.41
N ALA A 144 4.44 -0.21 14.65
CA ALA A 144 3.79 -1.40 15.19
C ALA A 144 4.80 -2.39 15.81
N VAL A 145 6.01 -2.50 15.26
CA VAL A 145 7.10 -3.31 15.84
C VAL A 145 8.00 -2.54 16.81
N ARG A 146 7.70 -1.27 17.10
CA ARG A 146 8.49 -0.38 17.98
C ARG A 146 9.95 -0.21 17.56
N ALA A 147 10.21 -0.23 16.26
CA ALA A 147 11.50 0.05 15.65
C ALA A 147 11.73 1.57 15.64
N TRP A 148 12.00 2.13 16.81
CA TRP A 148 11.97 3.59 17.05
C TRP A 148 13.00 4.37 16.23
N ALA A 149 14.19 3.81 16.00
CA ALA A 149 15.19 4.43 15.15
C ALA A 149 14.65 4.62 13.73
N GLU A 150 14.06 3.57 13.15
CA GLU A 150 13.46 3.63 11.82
C GLU A 150 12.21 4.51 11.77
N VAL A 151 11.41 4.56 12.84
CA VAL A 151 10.30 5.52 12.93
C VAL A 151 10.80 6.96 12.83
N GLU A 152 11.89 7.28 13.54
CA GLU A 152 12.50 8.61 13.48
C GLU A 152 13.02 8.92 12.07
N GLU A 153 13.74 7.99 11.46
CA GLU A 153 14.25 8.14 10.08
C GLU A 153 13.14 8.42 9.08
N GLU A 154 12.03 7.66 9.11
CA GLU A 154 10.93 7.87 8.18
C GLU A 154 10.21 9.21 8.41
N LEU A 155 10.06 9.65 9.66
CA LEU A 155 9.47 10.96 9.96
C LEU A 155 10.34 12.12 9.45
N GLN A 156 11.66 12.05 9.67
CA GLN A 156 12.60 13.03 9.14
C GLN A 156 12.56 13.08 7.61
N ALA A 157 12.50 11.92 6.98
CA ALA A 157 12.52 11.80 5.53
C ALA A 157 11.15 12.14 4.88
N LEU A 158 10.05 12.13 5.64
CA LEU A 158 8.73 12.63 5.19
C LEU A 158 8.63 14.15 5.25
N SER A 159 9.29 14.81 6.21
CA SER A 159 9.19 16.25 6.44
C SER A 159 9.39 17.13 5.19
N PRO A 160 10.48 16.98 4.40
CA PRO A 160 10.69 17.81 3.21
C PRO A 160 9.69 17.52 2.08
N LEU A 161 9.00 16.38 2.12
CA LEU A 161 8.03 15.98 1.09
C LEU A 161 6.64 16.57 1.35
N LEU A 162 6.33 17.03 2.58
CA LEU A 162 4.99 17.52 2.95
C LEU A 162 4.47 18.63 2.05
N GLY A 163 5.32 19.56 1.64
CA GLY A 163 4.95 20.67 0.75
C GLY A 163 4.67 20.26 -0.70
N THR A 164 5.13 19.09 -1.14
CA THR A 164 4.94 18.60 -2.52
C THR A 164 3.79 17.61 -2.66
N ILE A 165 3.20 17.19 -1.54
CA ILE A 165 2.14 16.18 -1.52
C ILE A 165 0.80 16.83 -1.84
N GLY A 166 0.45 16.84 -3.13
CA GLY A 166 -0.91 17.18 -3.60
C GLY A 166 -1.92 16.02 -3.46
N SER A 167 -1.46 14.78 -3.25
CA SER A 167 -2.34 13.59 -3.24
C SER A 167 -3.13 13.47 -1.93
N GLY A 168 -4.45 13.60 -2.02
CA GLY A 168 -5.36 13.38 -0.87
C GLY A 168 -5.28 11.97 -0.27
N ARG A 169 -4.92 10.96 -1.07
CA ARG A 169 -4.70 9.58 -0.61
C ARG A 169 -3.51 9.52 0.34
N ASN A 170 -2.36 10.02 -0.07
CA ASN A 170 -1.13 9.97 0.73
C ASN A 170 -1.27 10.78 2.02
N ARG A 171 -1.97 11.95 1.97
CA ARG A 171 -2.30 12.73 3.18
C ARG A 171 -3.19 11.95 4.16
N ARG A 172 -4.18 11.21 3.66
CA ARG A 172 -5.07 10.39 4.51
C ARG A 172 -4.29 9.27 5.20
N MET A 173 -3.44 8.58 4.44
CA MET A 173 -2.59 7.52 4.96
C MET A 173 -1.62 8.04 6.02
N LEU A 174 -0.92 9.15 5.74
CA LEU A 174 0.02 9.75 6.69
C LEU A 174 -0.67 10.15 7.99
N ARG A 175 -1.84 10.80 7.92
CA ARG A 175 -2.63 11.12 9.11
C ARG A 175 -3.04 9.87 9.88
N GLY A 176 -3.36 8.78 9.18
CA GLY A 176 -3.63 7.48 9.80
C GLY A 176 -2.42 6.94 10.58
N ALA A 177 -1.25 6.95 9.95
CA ALA A 177 0.01 6.50 10.55
C ALA A 177 0.38 7.32 11.79
N LEU A 178 0.33 8.66 11.69
CA LEU A 178 0.64 9.57 12.80
C LEU A 178 -0.35 9.40 13.96
N ARG A 179 -1.65 9.21 13.69
CA ARG A 179 -2.63 8.89 14.74
C ARG A 179 -2.41 7.53 15.39
N SER A 180 -1.83 6.57 14.66
CA SER A 180 -1.46 5.28 15.23
C SER A 180 -0.26 5.45 16.16
N LEU A 181 0.78 6.15 15.69
CA LEU A 181 1.97 6.46 16.49
C LEU A 181 1.63 7.19 17.78
N ALA A 182 0.79 8.22 17.72
CA ALA A 182 0.35 8.98 18.90
C ALA A 182 -0.42 8.14 19.94
N ARG A 183 -1.01 7.01 19.53
CA ARG A 183 -1.74 6.09 20.42
C ARG A 183 -0.89 4.94 20.94
N THR A 184 0.32 4.76 20.41
CA THR A 184 1.22 3.69 20.83
C THR A 184 1.88 4.04 22.16
N SER A 185 1.83 3.11 23.11
CA SER A 185 2.52 3.25 24.40
C SER A 185 4.03 3.09 24.25
N GLY A 186 4.81 3.87 25.01
CA GLY A 186 6.27 3.73 25.05
C GLY A 186 7.02 4.37 23.89
N VAL A 187 6.38 5.30 23.17
CA VAL A 187 7.03 6.11 22.14
C VAL A 187 7.98 7.11 22.82
N PRO A 188 9.25 7.19 22.42
CA PRO A 188 10.18 8.20 22.91
C PRO A 188 9.65 9.64 22.71
N SER A 189 9.95 10.54 23.66
CA SER A 189 9.48 11.93 23.63
C SER A 189 9.90 12.68 22.37
N ARG A 190 11.14 12.46 21.91
CA ARG A 190 11.68 13.03 20.66
C ARG A 190 10.86 12.61 19.43
N ILE A 191 10.53 11.33 19.31
CA ILE A 191 9.70 10.81 18.21
C ILE A 191 8.28 11.36 18.30
N SER A 192 7.72 11.46 19.51
CA SER A 192 6.40 12.06 19.73
C SER A 192 6.36 13.53 19.29
N ALA A 193 7.41 14.30 19.61
CA ALA A 193 7.54 15.69 19.19
C ALA A 193 7.64 15.82 17.66
N LEU A 194 8.48 15.00 17.03
CA LEU A 194 8.64 14.97 15.57
C LEU A 194 7.34 14.59 14.87
N ALA A 195 6.63 13.57 15.36
CA ALA A 195 5.34 13.16 14.81
C ALA A 195 4.28 14.28 14.90
N ALA A 196 4.27 15.03 16.01
CA ALA A 196 3.38 16.17 16.18
C ALA A 196 3.72 17.33 15.22
N GLU A 197 5.01 17.56 14.96
CA GLU A 197 5.46 18.53 13.96
C GLU A 197 5.06 18.12 12.54
N THR A 198 5.33 16.87 12.16
CA THR A 198 4.90 16.30 10.87
C THR A 198 3.38 16.40 10.71
N ALA A 199 2.60 16.15 11.77
CA ALA A 199 1.14 16.25 11.73
C ALA A 199 0.65 17.70 11.48
N ARG A 200 1.29 18.70 12.10
CA ARG A 200 0.99 20.12 11.87
C ARG A 200 1.32 20.53 10.43
N ALA A 201 2.49 20.14 9.94
CA ALA A 201 2.93 20.45 8.58
C ALA A 201 2.05 19.78 7.51
N ALA A 202 1.52 18.58 7.77
CA ALA A 202 0.60 17.89 6.87
C ALA A 202 -0.84 18.44 6.86
N ALA A 203 -1.18 19.34 7.78
CA ALA A 203 -2.50 19.96 7.90
C ALA A 203 -2.64 21.29 7.14
N GLY A 204 -1.52 21.96 6.84
CA GLY A 204 -1.46 23.12 5.93
C GLY A 204 -1.59 22.70 4.47
#